data_AF-A0A956V4V9-F1
#
_entry.id   AF-A0A956V4V9-F1
#
_cell.length_a   1.000
_cell.length_b   1.000
_cell.length_c   1.000
_cell.angle_alpha   90.00
_cell.angle_beta   90.00
_cell.angle_gamma   90.00
#
_symmetry.space_group_name_H-M   'P 1'
#
loop_
_entity.id
_entity.type
_entity.pdbx_description
1 polymer ?
#
loop_
_entity_poly.entity_id
_entity_poly.type
_entity_poly.pdbx_seq_one_letter_code
_entity_poly.pdbx_strand_id
1 'polypeptide(L)'
;MSQKGMLILESKGMIPGLRNRAQQSWSKLYKTNAYLLDIHYSCQVEKTELSGQILTLEGMTFENAGHVSLINLENRIVAMTRLDRFGYFLLTPKSKGRHQLMVEMRGSGIMVSDIVLD
;
A
#
# COMPACT_ATOMS: atom_id res chain seq x y z
N MET A 1 9.42 15.15 7.61
CA MET A 1 10.38 14.14 7.10
C MET A 1 9.66 12.81 6.96
N SER A 2 9.94 12.04 5.90
CA SER A 2 9.35 10.71 5.69
C SER A 2 10.14 9.65 6.43
N GLN A 3 9.44 8.72 7.09
CA GLN A 3 10.01 7.60 7.84
C GLN A 3 9.96 6.34 6.99
N LYS A 4 11.02 5.51 7.05
CA LYS A 4 11.04 4.22 6.36
C LYS A 4 10.17 3.21 7.12
N GLY A 5 9.19 2.62 6.45
CA GLY A 5 8.38 1.55 7.01
C GLY A 5 9.14 0.22 6.99
N MET A 6 9.19 -0.45 8.13
CA MET A 6 9.76 -1.79 8.29
C MET A 6 8.65 -2.83 8.16
N LEU A 7 8.81 -3.80 7.27
CA LEU A 7 7.87 -4.91 7.14
C LEU A 7 7.87 -5.74 8.43
N ILE A 8 6.71 -5.93 9.05
CA ILE A 8 6.54 -6.73 10.27
C ILE A 8 5.65 -7.96 10.07
N LEU A 9 4.80 -7.96 9.04
CA LEU A 9 3.96 -9.10 8.68
C LEU A 9 3.73 -9.13 7.17
N GLU A 10 3.75 -10.32 6.58
CA GLU A 10 3.34 -10.57 5.20
C GLU A 10 2.46 -11.82 5.18
N SER A 11 1.31 -11.71 4.49
CA SER A 11 0.41 -12.82 4.22
C SER A 11 0.15 -12.88 2.73
N LYS A 12 0.22 -14.09 2.14
CA LYS A 12 -0.05 -14.33 0.73
C LYS A 12 -1.23 -15.29 0.62
N GLY A 13 -2.23 -14.90 -0.16
CA GLY A 13 -3.43 -15.70 -0.39
C GLY A 13 -3.57 -16.11 -1.85
N MET A 14 -3.97 -17.36 -2.07
CA MET A 14 -4.65 -17.76 -3.30
C MET A 14 -6.16 -17.75 -3.01
N ILE A 15 -6.95 -17.04 -3.83
CA ILE A 15 -8.40 -16.97 -3.65
C ILE A 15 -9.00 -18.36 -3.95
N PRO A 16 -9.63 -19.06 -2.98
CA PRO A 16 -10.18 -20.40 -3.21
C PRO A 16 -11.38 -20.36 -4.17
N GLY A 17 -11.42 -21.27 -5.14
CA GLY A 17 -12.59 -21.50 -6.01
C GLY A 17 -12.41 -21.24 -7.51
N LEU A 18 -11.26 -20.70 -7.93
CA LEU A 18 -11.00 -20.42 -9.36
C LEU A 18 -9.84 -21.29 -9.86
N ARG A 19 -10.18 -22.48 -10.38
CA ARG A 19 -9.23 -23.31 -11.15
C ARG A 19 -8.83 -22.53 -12.42
N ASN A 20 -7.57 -22.10 -12.52
CA ASN A 20 -6.87 -21.69 -13.75
C ASN A 20 -6.68 -20.21 -14.15
N ARG A 21 -6.81 -19.20 -13.27
CA ARG A 21 -6.17 -17.90 -13.56
C ARG A 21 -5.46 -17.36 -12.32
N ALA A 22 -4.21 -16.94 -12.50
CA ALA A 22 -3.29 -16.47 -11.48
C ALA A 22 -3.82 -15.22 -10.75
N GLN A 23 -4.78 -15.41 -9.86
CA GLN A 23 -5.20 -14.39 -8.91
C GLN A 23 -4.23 -14.41 -7.74
N GLN A 24 -3.36 -13.40 -7.70
CA GLN A 24 -2.41 -13.20 -6.61
C GLN A 24 -2.94 -12.11 -5.71
N SER A 25 -2.98 -12.42 -4.42
CA SER A 25 -3.31 -11.44 -3.39
C SER A 25 -2.29 -11.53 -2.27
N TRP A 26 -1.97 -10.38 -1.69
CA TRP A 26 -1.14 -10.34 -0.50
C TRP A 26 -1.55 -9.17 0.39
N SER A 27 -1.30 -9.32 1.69
CA SER A 27 -1.38 -8.23 2.65
C SER A 27 -0.04 -8.08 3.34
N LYS A 28 0.37 -6.84 3.61
CA LYS A 28 1.62 -6.52 4.30
C LYS A 28 1.37 -5.44 5.33
N LEU A 29 1.91 -5.65 6.52
CA LEU A 29 1.90 -4.66 7.59
C LEU A 29 3.30 -4.08 7.75
N TYR A 30 3.41 -2.77 7.63
CA TYR A 30 4.63 -2.02 7.86
C TYR A 30 4.52 -1.19 9.13
N LYS A 31 5.63 -1.04 9.86
CA LYS A 31 5.72 -0.25 11.08
C LYS A 31 6.77 0.86 10.92
N THR A 32 6.44 2.04 11.40
CA THR A 32 7.37 3.17 11.62
C THR A 32 7.46 3.47 13.11
N ASN A 33 8.15 4.54 13.50
CA ASN A 33 8.18 4.97 14.90
C ASN A 33 6.88 5.63 15.36
N ALA A 34 5.96 5.96 14.45
CA ALA A 34 4.73 6.69 14.76
C ALA A 34 3.45 6.03 14.25
N TYR A 35 3.56 5.15 13.25
CA TYR A 35 2.41 4.63 12.51
C TYR A 35 2.58 3.17 12.11
N LEU A 36 1.45 2.51 11.93
CA LEU A 36 1.31 1.26 11.19
C LEU A 36 0.71 1.58 9.81
N LEU A 37 1.19 0.88 8.79
CA LEU A 37 0.67 0.95 7.43
C LEU A 37 0.29 -0.46 7.01
N ASP A 38 -1.01 -0.75 7.00
CA ASP A 38 -1.57 -2.00 6.49
C ASP A 38 -1.89 -1.81 5.01
N ILE A 39 -1.34 -2.65 4.15
CA ILE A 39 -1.57 -2.61 2.72
C ILE A 39 -2.00 -3.96 2.19
N HIS A 40 -2.91 -3.93 1.23
CA HIS A 40 -3.44 -5.10 0.56
C HIS A 40 -3.36 -4.90 -0.95
N TYR A 41 -2.91 -5.95 -1.63
CA TYR A 41 -2.88 -6.03 -3.08
C TYR A 41 -3.73 -7.20 -3.55
N SER A 42 -4.53 -6.94 -4.58
CA SER A 42 -5.33 -7.95 -5.26
C SER A 42 -5.22 -7.76 -6.77
N CYS A 43 -4.80 -8.81 -7.47
CA CYS A 43 -4.76 -8.86 -8.92
C CYS A 43 -5.80 -9.86 -9.42
N GLN A 44 -6.85 -9.34 -10.06
CA GLN A 44 -7.89 -10.10 -10.74
C GLN A 44 -7.82 -9.83 -12.25
N VAL A 45 -8.43 -10.70 -13.06
CA VAL A 45 -8.37 -10.66 -14.53
C VAL A 45 -8.72 -9.27 -15.10
N GLU A 46 -9.66 -8.57 -14.48
CA GLU A 46 -10.20 -7.29 -14.95
C GLU A 46 -9.81 -6.11 -14.06
N LYS A 47 -9.15 -6.38 -12.92
CA LYS A 47 -8.96 -5.36 -11.89
C LYS A 47 -7.71 -5.63 -11.05
N THR A 48 -6.82 -4.65 -10.99
CA THR A 48 -5.66 -4.65 -10.09
C THR A 48 -5.83 -3.52 -9.09
N GLU A 49 -5.78 -3.84 -7.81
CA GLU A 49 -5.99 -2.89 -6.72
C GLU A 49 -4.86 -2.98 -5.70
N LEU A 50 -4.39 -1.81 -5.25
CA LEU A 50 -3.53 -1.65 -4.09
C LEU A 50 -4.24 -0.71 -3.13
N SER A 51 -4.77 -1.27 -2.06
CA SER A 51 -5.45 -0.53 -1.00
C SER A 51 -4.62 -0.54 0.28
N GLY A 52 -4.95 0.33 1.22
CA GLY A 52 -4.36 0.27 2.54
C GLY A 52 -4.94 1.29 3.49
N GLN A 53 -4.50 1.19 4.73
CA GLN A 53 -4.91 2.09 5.81
C GLN A 53 -3.71 2.44 6.68
N ILE A 54 -3.68 3.68 7.13
CA ILE A 54 -2.75 4.15 8.14
C ILE A 54 -3.42 4.08 9.50
N LEU A 55 -2.71 3.51 10.47
CA LEU A 55 -3.15 3.42 11.85
C LEU A 55 -2.10 4.04 12.77
N THR A 56 -2.53 4.50 13.94
CA THR A 56 -1.62 4.80 15.05
C THR A 56 -0.95 3.51 15.55
N LEU A 57 0.08 3.62 16.39
CA LEU A 57 0.75 2.44 16.95
C LEU A 57 -0.16 1.59 17.86
N GLU A 58 -1.22 2.20 18.39
CA GLU A 58 -2.29 1.55 19.16
C GLU A 58 -3.33 0.85 18.26
N GLY A 59 -3.18 0.94 16.94
CA GLY A 59 -4.12 0.36 15.97
C GLY A 59 -5.36 1.21 15.72
N MET A 60 -5.39 2.46 16.17
CA MET A 60 -6.52 3.36 15.93
C MET A 60 -6.43 3.99 14.54
N THR A 61 -7.59 4.34 13.98
CA THR A 61 -7.68 5.03 12.70
C THR A 61 -6.94 6.36 12.71
N PHE A 62 -6.09 6.59 11.70
CA PHE A 62 -5.43 7.87 11.51
C PHE A 62 -6.36 8.86 10.80
N GLU A 63 -6.78 9.91 11.50
CA GLU A 63 -7.68 10.94 10.97
C GLU A 63 -6.88 12.17 10.49
N ASN A 64 -6.18 12.06 9.36
CA ASN A 64 -5.52 13.22 8.78
C ASN A 64 -5.49 13.16 7.24
N ALA A 65 -5.50 14.34 6.64
CA ALA A 65 -5.35 14.49 5.20
C ALA A 65 -3.92 14.16 4.76
N GLY A 66 -3.82 13.54 3.59
CA GLY A 66 -2.54 13.21 2.97
C GLY A 66 -2.70 12.68 1.56
N HIS A 67 -1.57 12.36 0.94
CA HIS A 67 -1.49 11.80 -0.40
C HIS A 67 -0.71 10.49 -0.36
N VAL A 68 -1.10 9.57 -1.24
CA VAL A 68 -0.43 8.29 -1.41
C VAL A 68 0.01 8.19 -2.86
N SER A 69 1.29 7.97 -3.08
CA SER A 69 1.93 7.90 -4.38
C SER A 69 2.64 6.56 -4.54
N LEU A 70 2.37 5.88 -5.66
CA LEU A 70 3.11 4.71 -6.10
C LEU A 70 4.15 5.15 -7.13
N ILE A 71 5.41 4.84 -6.88
CA ILE A 71 6.57 5.30 -7.62
C ILE A 71 7.28 4.08 -8.22
N ASN A 72 7.59 4.11 -9.51
CA ASN A 72 8.32 3.01 -10.17
C ASN A 72 9.86 3.15 -9.98
N LEU A 73 10.63 2.20 -10.53
CA LEU A 73 12.10 2.23 -10.47
C LEU A 73 12.75 3.41 -11.20
N GLU A 74 12.02 4.08 -12.09
CA GLU A 74 12.46 5.30 -12.79
C GLU A 74 12.17 6.57 -11.97
N ASN A 75 11.76 6.43 -10.70
CA ASN A 75 11.30 7.52 -9.82
C ASN A 75 10.10 8.31 -10.38
N ARG A 76 9.29 7.70 -11.24
CA ARG A 76 8.06 8.30 -11.76
C ARG A 76 6.86 7.87 -10.93
N ILE A 77 6.00 8.82 -10.59
CA ILE A 77 4.70 8.54 -9.96
C ILE A 77 3.81 7.87 -11.03
N VAL A 78 3.47 6.60 -10.81
CA VAL A 78 2.64 5.80 -11.72
C VAL A 78 1.18 5.73 -11.28
N ALA A 79 0.91 5.98 -10.00
CA ALA A 79 -0.44 6.14 -9.46
C ALA A 79 -0.39 7.04 -8.23
N MET A 80 -1.45 7.83 -8.01
CA MET A 80 -1.57 8.70 -6.86
C MET A 80 -3.03 8.83 -6.44
N THR A 81 -3.28 8.95 -5.14
CA THR A 81 -4.60 9.18 -4.56
C THR A 81 -4.49 9.99 -3.27
N ARG A 82 -5.62 10.39 -2.69
CA ARG A 82 -5.70 11.03 -1.37
C ARG A 82 -6.08 10.00 -0.32
N LEU A 83 -5.59 10.22 0.90
CA LEU A 83 -6.17 9.56 2.07
C LEU A 83 -7.57 10.11 2.30
N ASP A 84 -8.51 9.22 2.62
CA ASP A 84 -9.80 9.63 3.13
C ASP A 84 -9.71 10.05 4.62
N ARG A 85 -10.86 10.39 5.21
CA ARG A 85 -10.95 10.81 6.62
C ARG A 85 -10.57 9.70 7.61
N PHE A 86 -10.46 8.46 7.16
CA PHE A 86 -10.12 7.29 7.96
C PHE A 86 -8.71 6.77 7.65
N GLY A 87 -7.89 7.57 6.97
CA GLY A 87 -6.52 7.18 6.59
C GLY A 87 -6.49 6.02 5.58
N TYR A 88 -7.60 5.74 4.90
CA TYR A 88 -7.69 4.71 3.88
C TYR A 88 -7.33 5.28 2.51
N PHE A 89 -6.75 4.44 1.66
CA PHE A 89 -6.50 4.75 0.27
C PHE A 89 -6.78 3.55 -0.65
N LEU A 90 -7.06 3.85 -1.91
CA LEU A 90 -7.18 2.89 -2.99
C LEU A 90 -6.45 3.42 -4.23
N LEU A 91 -5.52 2.62 -4.74
CA LEU A 91 -4.80 2.83 -5.99
C LEU A 91 -5.16 1.72 -6.98
N THR A 92 -5.15 2.05 -8.26
CA THR A 92 -5.31 1.10 -9.37
C THR A 92 -4.01 1.12 -10.20
N PRO A 93 -2.99 0.32 -9.81
CA PRO A 93 -1.72 0.30 -10.51
C PRO A 93 -1.88 -0.16 -11.96
N LYS A 94 -1.23 0.53 -12.90
CA LYS A 94 -1.22 0.17 -14.32
C LYS A 94 0.03 -0.59 -14.75
N SER A 95 1.05 -0.61 -13.90
CA SER A 95 2.35 -1.24 -14.15
C SER A 95 2.63 -2.35 -13.14
N LYS A 96 3.20 -3.43 -13.65
CA LYS A 96 3.76 -4.54 -12.87
C LYS A 96 5.21 -4.25 -12.48
N GLY A 97 5.76 -5.07 -11.58
CA GLY A 97 7.13 -5.00 -11.13
C GLY A 97 7.28 -4.29 -9.78
N ARG A 98 8.52 -3.84 -9.52
CA ARG A 98 8.92 -3.28 -8.24
C ARG A 98 8.59 -1.79 -8.17
N HIS A 99 8.01 -1.38 -7.06
CA HIS A 99 7.56 -0.03 -6.77
C HIS A 99 7.95 0.38 -5.35
N GLN A 100 7.93 1.69 -5.12
CA GLN A 100 7.95 2.32 -3.82
C GLN A 100 6.59 2.96 -3.57
N LEU A 101 6.05 2.81 -2.37
CA LEU A 101 4.86 3.52 -1.93
C LEU A 101 5.26 4.60 -0.94
N MET A 102 4.85 5.82 -1.24
CA MET A 102 5.07 6.98 -0.41
C MET A 102 3.73 7.52 0.06
N VAL A 103 3.59 7.67 1.38
CA VAL A 103 2.45 8.30 2.01
C VAL A 103 2.92 9.60 2.64
N GLU A 104 2.38 10.72 2.18
CA GLU A 104 2.69 12.06 2.67
C GLU A 104 1.52 12.60 3.47
N MET A 105 1.77 12.95 4.73
CA MET A 105 0.80 13.48 5.68
C MET A 105 1.27 14.85 6.17
N ARG A 106 0.41 15.61 6.84
CA ARG A 106 0.82 16.91 7.39
C ARG A 106 1.97 16.76 8.38
N GLY A 107 3.16 17.23 8.00
CA GLY A 107 4.38 17.21 8.83
C GLY A 107 5.12 15.87 8.91
N SER A 108 4.60 14.79 8.32
CA SER A 108 5.21 13.46 8.39
C SER A 108 4.96 12.65 7.11
N GLY A 109 5.62 11.50 6.98
CA GLY A 109 5.36 10.60 5.87
C GLY A 109 5.85 9.19 6.16
N ILE A 110 5.36 8.22 5.39
CA ILE A 110 5.79 6.83 5.42
C ILE A 110 6.31 6.49 4.03
N MET A 111 7.47 5.86 3.95
CA MET A 111 8.03 5.36 2.71
C MET A 111 8.29 3.86 2.86
N VAL A 112 7.68 3.06 2.00
CA VAL A 112 7.95 1.62 1.91
C VAL A 112 8.51 1.30 0.53
N SER A 113 9.63 0.59 0.53
CA SER A 113 10.31 0.15 -0.69
C SER A 113 9.94 -1.31 -0.97
N ASP A 114 10.27 -1.76 -2.19
CA ASP A 114 10.17 -3.17 -2.59
C ASP A 114 8.73 -3.75 -2.58
N ILE A 115 7.74 -2.92 -2.92
CA ILE A 115 6.40 -3.42 -3.27
C ILE A 115 6.48 -4.06 -4.65
N VAL A 116 6.17 -5.34 -4.76
CA VAL A 116 6.13 -6.06 -6.03
C VAL A 116 4.67 -6.28 -6.43
N LEU A 117 4.31 -5.82 -7.63
CA LEU A 117 2.98 -5.96 -8.23
C LEU A 117 3.10 -6.91 -9.43
N ASP A 118 2.30 -7.97 -9.46
CA ASP A 118 2.44 -9.08 -10.41
C ASP A 118 1.40 -9.11 -11.55
#